data_AF-A0A5S3TBG1-F1
#
_entry.id   AF-A0A5S3TBG1-F1
#
_cell.length_a   1.000
_cell.length_b   1.000
_cell.length_c   1.000
_cell.angle_alpha   90.00
_cell.angle_beta   90.00
_cell.angle_gamma   90.00
#
_symmetry.space_group_name_H-M   'P 1'
#
loop_
_entity.id
_entity.type
_entity.pdbx_description
1 polymer ?
#
loop_
_entity_poly.entity_id
_entity_poly.type
_entity_poly.pdbx_seq_one_letter_code
_entity_poly.pdbx_strand_id
1 'polypeptide(L)'
;MFNSTDDYLSKLAEKNVLADEKGAVLAALEEDGKWEQCIEWRISTYTETTISYEMFNDEKRFRVHVKCDHEFSCLSPTVERALEMAGLYQQLIFKLFHQVGWASWESIDVLRSE
;
A
#
# COMPACT_ATOMS: atom_id res chain seq x y z
N MET A 1 -22.72 15.52 4.57
CA MET A 1 -22.04 15.16 3.31
C MET A 1 -20.95 16.19 3.10
N PHE A 2 -19.67 15.81 3.21
CA PHE A 2 -18.58 16.75 2.99
C PHE A 2 -18.46 16.98 1.48
N ASN A 3 -19.01 18.09 0.98
CA ASN A 3 -18.78 18.53 -0.39
C ASN A 3 -17.39 19.13 -0.47
N SER A 4 -16.38 18.27 -0.61
CA SER A 4 -15.04 18.67 -0.98
C SER A 4 -15.01 18.91 -2.48
N THR A 5 -14.51 20.06 -2.92
CA THR A 5 -14.13 20.30 -4.32
C THR A 5 -12.82 19.62 -4.70
N ASP A 6 -12.13 19.03 -3.73
CA ASP A 6 -10.90 18.26 -3.94
C ASP A 6 -11.25 16.80 -4.24
N ASP A 7 -10.96 16.37 -5.47
CA ASP A 7 -11.19 15.01 -5.99
C ASP A 7 -9.91 14.17 -6.02
N TYR A 8 -8.80 14.67 -5.45
CA TYR A 8 -7.49 14.03 -5.53
C TYR A 8 -7.53 12.59 -4.99
N LEU A 9 -8.12 12.38 -3.81
CA LEU A 9 -8.19 11.06 -3.18
C LEU A 9 -9.07 10.09 -3.98
N SER A 10 -10.16 10.56 -4.58
CA SER A 10 -11.02 9.75 -5.44
C SER A 10 -10.26 9.30 -6.69
N LYS A 11 -9.57 10.23 -7.36
CA LYS A 11 -8.72 9.91 -8.53
C LYS A 11 -7.56 8.98 -8.18
N LEU A 12 -7.01 9.08 -6.97
CA LEU A 12 -5.96 8.19 -6.49
C LEU A 12 -6.50 6.77 -6.27
N ALA A 13 -7.69 6.65 -5.69
CA ALA A 13 -8.37 5.37 -5.46
C ALA A 13 -8.79 4.67 -6.76
N GLU A 14 -9.20 5.42 -7.79
CA GLU A 14 -9.53 4.88 -9.12
C GLU A 14 -8.32 4.24 -9.81
N LYS A 15 -7.09 4.65 -9.45
CA LYS A 15 -5.85 4.06 -9.96
C LYS A 15 -5.37 2.86 -9.14
N ASN A 16 -6.24 2.27 -8.33
CA ASN A 16 -5.90 1.08 -7.56
C ASN A 16 -5.57 -0.09 -8.50
N VAL A 17 -4.28 -0.37 -8.66
CA VAL A 17 -3.77 -1.46 -9.50
C VAL A 17 -4.07 -2.86 -8.94
N LEU A 18 -4.57 -2.94 -7.70
CA LEU A 18 -4.89 -4.20 -7.02
C LEU A 18 -6.40 -4.49 -6.99
N ALA A 19 -7.22 -3.70 -7.69
CA ALA A 19 -8.68 -3.87 -7.67
C ALA A 19 -9.12 -5.28 -8.15
N ASP A 20 -8.39 -5.86 -9.10
CA ASP A 20 -8.69 -7.17 -9.69
C ASP A 20 -8.03 -8.35 -8.93
N GLU A 21 -7.19 -8.08 -7.92
CA GLU A 21 -6.42 -9.10 -7.19
C GLU A 21 -7.24 -9.83 -6.11
N LYS A 22 -8.49 -9.43 -5.86
CA LYS A 22 -9.32 -9.97 -4.78
C LYS A 22 -9.37 -11.51 -4.76
N GLY A 23 -9.55 -12.13 -5.93
CA GLY A 23 -9.60 -13.59 -6.03
C GLY A 23 -8.29 -14.25 -5.62
N ALA A 24 -7.16 -13.73 -6.12
CA ALA A 24 -5.82 -14.25 -5.83
C ALA A 24 -5.46 -14.07 -4.35
N VAL A 25 -5.81 -12.92 -3.77
CA VAL A 25 -5.56 -12.63 -2.35
C VAL A 25 -6.34 -13.59 -1.46
N LEU A 26 -7.63 -13.79 -1.71
CA LEU A 26 -8.44 -14.70 -0.91
C LEU A 26 -7.93 -16.14 -1.00
N ALA A 27 -7.55 -16.60 -2.19
CA ALA A 27 -6.99 -17.93 -2.39
C ALA A 27 -5.67 -18.13 -1.61
N ALA A 28 -4.73 -17.19 -1.73
CA ALA A 28 -3.45 -17.26 -1.01
C ALA A 28 -3.62 -17.16 0.52
N LEU A 29 -4.61 -16.39 0.99
CA LEU A 29 -4.96 -16.30 2.40
C LEU A 29 -5.55 -17.61 2.96
N GLU A 30 -6.25 -18.39 2.13
CA GLU A 30 -6.76 -19.72 2.49
C GLU A 30 -5.66 -20.79 2.49
N GLU A 31 -4.74 -20.72 1.52
CA GLU A 31 -3.65 -21.69 1.35
C GLU A 31 -2.50 -21.46 2.35
N ASP A 32 -1.97 -20.24 2.40
CA ASP A 32 -0.72 -19.91 3.10
C ASP A 32 -0.92 -18.91 4.26
N GLY A 33 -2.13 -18.37 4.45
CA GLY A 33 -2.43 -17.36 5.46
C GLY A 33 -1.87 -15.96 5.14
N LYS A 34 -1.22 -15.81 3.98
CA LYS A 34 -0.69 -14.55 3.47
C LYS A 34 -0.71 -14.52 1.95
N TRP A 35 -0.91 -13.34 1.40
CA TRP A 35 -0.69 -13.01 0.00
C TRP A 35 0.46 -12.00 -0.09
N GLU A 36 1.35 -12.17 -1.06
CA GLU A 36 2.53 -11.33 -1.25
C GLU A 36 2.71 -10.96 -2.73
N GLN A 37 3.16 -9.73 -2.98
CA GLN A 37 3.49 -9.23 -4.31
C GLN A 37 4.71 -8.32 -4.22
N CYS A 38 5.62 -8.43 -5.18
CA CYS A 38 6.78 -7.55 -5.30
C CYS A 38 6.82 -6.99 -6.73
N ILE A 39 6.70 -5.66 -6.87
CA ILE A 39 6.68 -4.98 -8.16
C ILE A 39 7.87 -4.02 -8.25
N GLU A 40 8.68 -4.17 -9.28
CA GLU A 40 9.68 -3.16 -9.66
C GLU A 40 9.01 -2.02 -10.42
N TRP A 41 9.23 -0.78 -10.00
CA TRP A 41 8.61 0.40 -10.62
C TRP A 41 9.64 1.46 -11.04
N ARG A 42 10.86 1.37 -10.54
CA ARG A 42 12.05 2.14 -10.96
C ARG A 42 13.25 1.23 -10.81
N ILE A 43 14.29 1.43 -11.63
CA ILE A 43 15.50 0.60 -11.67
C ILE A 43 15.95 0.21 -10.24
N SER A 44 15.90 -1.09 -9.94
CA SER A 44 16.27 -1.70 -8.66
C SER A 44 15.52 -1.14 -7.44
N THR A 45 14.31 -0.63 -7.63
CA THR A 45 13.41 -0.11 -6.60
C THR A 45 12.10 -0.88 -6.65
N TYR A 46 11.80 -1.57 -5.56
CA TYR A 46 10.71 -2.52 -5.46
C TYR A 46 9.68 -2.04 -4.44
N THR A 47 8.41 -2.25 -4.75
CA THR A 47 7.33 -2.17 -3.77
C THR A 47 6.88 -3.58 -3.43
N GLU A 48 7.11 -3.96 -2.18
CA GLU A 48 6.65 -5.21 -1.58
C GLU A 48 5.31 -4.96 -0.89
N THR A 49 4.31 -5.79 -1.19
CA THR A 49 2.98 -5.73 -0.59
C THR A 49 2.65 -7.08 0.01
N THR A 50 2.19 -7.08 1.25
CA THR A 50 1.71 -8.26 1.95
C THR A 50 0.31 -7.99 2.48
N ILE A 51 -0.60 -8.95 2.29
CA ILE A 51 -1.90 -9.00 2.95
C ILE A 51 -1.98 -10.31 3.72
N SER A 52 -2.23 -10.26 5.02
CA SER A 52 -2.39 -11.43 5.87
C SER A 52 -3.58 -11.26 6.81
N TYR A 53 -3.90 -12.30 7.59
CA TYR A 53 -4.86 -12.18 8.67
C TYR A 53 -4.20 -11.81 9.99
N GLU A 54 -4.87 -10.98 10.77
CA GLU A 54 -4.47 -10.64 12.14
C GLU A 54 -5.70 -10.55 13.05
N MET A 55 -5.57 -11.05 14.28
CA MET A 55 -6.61 -10.90 15.30
C MET A 55 -6.48 -9.53 15.96
N PHE A 56 -7.56 -8.74 15.92
CA PHE A 56 -7.65 -7.44 16.59
C PHE A 56 -8.97 -7.34 17.33
N ASN A 57 -8.91 -7.21 18.67
CA ASN A 57 -10.08 -7.21 19.55
C ASN A 57 -11.03 -8.40 19.27
N ASP A 58 -10.47 -9.62 19.22
CA ASP A 58 -11.18 -10.87 18.93
C ASP A 58 -11.85 -10.96 17.54
N GLU A 59 -11.59 -9.99 16.66
CA GLU A 59 -12.03 -10.00 15.27
C GLU A 59 -10.86 -10.32 14.33
N LYS A 60 -11.09 -11.22 13.39
CA LYS A 60 -10.15 -11.50 12.30
C LYS A 60 -10.19 -10.36 11.29
N ARG A 61 -9.08 -9.67 11.09
CA ARG A 61 -8.92 -8.55 10.15
C ARG A 61 -7.82 -8.80 9.16
N PHE A 62 -7.76 -7.97 8.12
CA PHE A 62 -6.74 -8.01 7.09
C PHE A 62 -5.62 -7.05 7.47
N ARG A 63 -4.45 -7.59 7.79
CA ARG A 63 -3.22 -6.81 7.95
C ARG A 63 -2.68 -6.50 6.56
N VAL A 64 -2.57 -5.21 6.27
CA VAL A 64 -1.88 -4.72 5.08
C VAL A 64 -0.50 -4.23 5.50
N HIS A 65 0.51 -4.62 4.73
CA HIS A 65 1.85 -4.07 4.83
C HIS A 65 2.34 -3.75 3.42
N VAL A 66 2.78 -2.52 3.20
CA VAL A 66 3.40 -2.10 1.94
C VAL A 66 4.73 -1.44 2.25
N LYS A 67 5.79 -1.95 1.62
CA LYS A 67 7.16 -1.51 1.84
C LYS A 67 7.79 -1.11 0.50
N CYS A 68 8.39 0.07 0.49
CA CYS A 68 9.31 0.52 -0.53
C CYS A 68 10.42 1.29 0.22
N ASP A 69 10.54 2.58 -0.06
CA ASP A 69 11.43 3.51 0.65
C ASP A 69 10.84 3.98 1.98
N HIS A 70 9.51 3.86 2.07
CA HIS A 70 8.72 4.10 3.25
C HIS A 70 7.85 2.86 3.51
N GLU A 71 7.50 2.64 4.77
CA GLU A 71 6.64 1.54 5.19
C GLU A 71 5.26 2.04 5.61
N PHE A 72 4.22 1.35 5.13
CA PHE A 72 2.84 1.55 5.52
C PHE A 72 2.26 0.27 6.08
N SER A 73 1.59 0.36 7.22
CA SER A 73 0.88 -0.75 7.83
C SER A 73 -0.48 -0.32 8.34
N CYS A 74 -1.51 -1.11 8.04
CA CYS A 74 -2.84 -0.89 8.59
C CYS A 74 -3.61 -2.20 8.80
N LEU A 75 -4.68 -2.12 9.60
CA LEU A 75 -5.69 -3.16 9.69
C LEU A 75 -6.93 -2.72 8.93
N SER A 76 -7.42 -3.60 8.07
CA SER A 76 -8.63 -3.39 7.29
C SER A 76 -9.69 -4.43 7.65
N PRO A 77 -10.97 -4.02 7.76
CA PRO A 77 -12.05 -4.93 8.14
C PRO A 77 -12.47 -5.86 7.00
N THR A 78 -12.21 -5.50 5.74
CA THR A 78 -12.55 -6.31 4.56
C THR A 78 -11.38 -6.38 3.60
N VAL A 79 -11.39 -7.39 2.72
CA VAL A 79 -10.37 -7.57 1.69
C VAL A 79 -10.36 -6.43 0.67
N GLU A 80 -11.53 -5.87 0.34
CA GLU A 80 -11.65 -4.74 -0.57
C GLU A 80 -10.95 -3.51 0.02
N ARG A 81 -11.18 -3.22 1.31
CA ARG A 81 -10.52 -2.10 1.99
C ARG A 81 -9.02 -2.35 2.12
N ALA A 82 -8.61 -3.60 2.33
CA ALA A 82 -7.19 -3.96 2.37
C ALA A 82 -6.50 -3.66 1.02
N LEU A 83 -7.12 -4.07 -0.09
CA LEU A 83 -6.61 -3.82 -1.44
C LEU A 83 -6.62 -2.33 -1.80
N GLU A 84 -7.68 -1.61 -1.45
CA GLU A 84 -7.75 -0.16 -1.64
C GLU A 84 -6.64 0.56 -0.88
N MET A 85 -6.40 0.22 0.39
CA MET A 85 -5.33 0.82 1.19
C MET A 85 -3.94 0.52 0.60
N ALA A 86 -3.71 -0.73 0.19
CA ALA A 86 -2.45 -1.13 -0.43
C ALA A 86 -2.22 -0.37 -1.75
N GLY A 87 -3.20 -0.35 -2.65
CA GLY A 87 -3.11 0.33 -3.95
C GLY A 87 -3.00 1.85 -3.82
N LEU A 88 -3.73 2.47 -2.88
CA LEU A 88 -3.60 3.90 -2.57
C LEU A 88 -2.17 4.24 -2.16
N TYR A 89 -1.57 3.43 -1.29
CA TYR A 89 -0.21 3.69 -0.84
C TYR A 89 0.82 3.48 -1.97
N GLN A 90 0.64 2.46 -2.82
CA GLN A 90 1.48 2.26 -4.01
C GLN A 90 1.43 3.48 -4.95
N GLN A 91 0.25 4.07 -5.18
CA GLN A 91 0.13 5.29 -6.00
C GLN A 91 0.71 6.53 -5.29
N LEU A 92 0.55 6.61 -3.97
CA LEU A 92 1.11 7.69 -3.17
C LEU A 92 2.64 7.69 -3.23
N ILE A 93 3.31 6.55 -3.04
CA ILE A 93 4.78 6.50 -3.06
C ILE A 93 5.36 6.94 -4.41
N PHE A 94 4.73 6.54 -5.52
CA PHE A 94 5.12 7.01 -6.86
C PHE A 94 4.96 8.52 -7.01
N LYS A 95 3.87 9.09 -6.50
CA LYS A 95 3.63 10.53 -6.56
C LYS A 95 4.60 11.31 -5.67
N LEU A 96 4.89 10.82 -4.47
CA LEU A 96 5.85 11.45 -3.56
C LEU A 96 7.22 11.54 -4.23
N PHE A 97 7.67 10.47 -4.88
CA PHE A 97 8.91 10.48 -5.65
C PHE A 97 8.86 11.48 -6.81
N HIS A 98 7.85 11.39 -7.70
CA HIS A 98 7.80 12.20 -8.91
C HIS A 98 7.46 13.68 -8.71
N GLN A 99 6.67 14.01 -7.69
CA GLN A 99 6.13 15.36 -7.49
C GLN A 99 6.83 16.12 -6.37
N VAL A 100 7.27 15.43 -5.33
CA VAL A 100 7.89 16.05 -4.15
C VAL A 100 9.38 15.73 -4.06
N GLY A 101 9.88 14.81 -4.89
CA GLY A 101 11.29 14.41 -4.87
C GLY A 101 11.68 13.72 -3.58
N TRP A 102 10.71 13.13 -2.86
CA TRP A 102 11.02 12.33 -1.67
C TRP A 102 11.80 11.12 -2.13
N ALA A 103 13.12 11.20 -1.92
CA ALA A 103 14.05 10.26 -2.45
C ALA A 103 14.03 8.98 -1.62
N SER A 104 14.18 7.88 -2.34
CA SER A 104 14.25 6.53 -1.82
C SER A 104 15.35 6.29 -0.79
N TRP A 105 16.45 7.03 -0.95
CA TRP A 105 17.68 6.89 -0.17
C TRP A 105 18.45 8.22 -0.01
N GLU A 106 18.36 9.18 -0.95
CA GLU A 106 19.08 10.47 -0.86
C GLU A 106 18.62 11.35 0.31
N SER A 107 17.41 11.11 0.84
CA SER A 107 16.87 11.82 2.01
C SER A 107 17.62 11.50 3.32
N ILE A 108 18.34 10.37 3.35
CA ILE A 108 19.06 9.89 4.56
C ILE A 108 20.33 10.70 4.81
N ASP A 109 21.01 11.17 3.76
CA ASP A 109 22.26 11.92 3.93
C ASP A 109 22.04 13.34 4.47
N VAL A 110 20.87 13.93 4.22
CA VAL A 110 20.51 15.26 4.75
C VAL A 110 20.39 15.23 6.28
N LEU A 111 19.80 14.17 6.86
CA LEU A 111 19.63 14.01 8.32
C LEU A 111 20.93 13.67 9.07
N ARG A 112 21.99 13.28 8.38
CA ARG A 112 23.31 12.96 8.98
C ARG A 112 24.25 14.15 9.01
N SER A 113 23.83 15.29 8.46
CA SER A 113 24.62 16.51 8.33
C SER A 113 24.18 17.65 9.26
N GLU A 114 23.19 17.40 10.13
CA GLU A 114 22.80 18.24 11.28
C GLU A 114 23.30 17.63 12.60
#